data_AF-A0A916H1R3-F1
#
_entry.id   AF-A0A916H1R3-F1
#
_cell.length_a   1.000
_cell.length_b   1.000
_cell.length_c   1.000
_cell.angle_alpha   90.00
_cell.angle_beta   90.00
_cell.angle_gamma   90.00
#
_symmetry.space_group_name_H-M   'P 1'
#
loop_
_entity.id
_entity.type
_entity.pdbx_description
1 polymer ?
#
loop_
_entity_poly.entity_id
_entity_poly.type
_entity_poly.pdbx_seq_one_letter_code
_entity_poly.pdbx_strand_id
1 'polypeptide(L)' 'MNPASLAARFAERPLLLDAALGTELSRRGAPASPPLWSARAILERPDLVLAVHRENAAAGSDVLTAGTFRTQP' A
#
# COMPACT_ATOMS: atom_id res chain seq x y z
N MET A 1 -2.90 -5.36 15.86
CA MET A 1 -3.61 -6.64 15.60
C MET A 1 -2.63 -7.77 15.85
N ASN A 2 -3.05 -8.86 16.49
CA ASN A 2 -2.22 -10.05 16.68
C ASN A 2 -2.72 -11.21 15.77
N PRO A 3 -1.95 -12.31 15.61
CA PRO A 3 -2.35 -13.43 14.74
C PRO A 3 -3.72 -14.04 15.07
N ALA A 4 -4.05 -14.20 16.37
CA ALA A 4 -5.33 -14.76 16.80
C ALA A 4 -6.51 -13.86 16.38
N SER A 5 -6.40 -12.55 16.60
CA SER A 5 -7.41 -11.57 16.20
C SER A 5 -7.56 -11.47 14.68
N LEU A 6 -6.48 -11.67 13.90
CA LEU A 6 -6.54 -11.70 12.45
C LEU A 6 -7.24 -12.98 11.95
N ALA A 7 -6.90 -14.14 12.52
CA ALA A 7 -7.53 -15.41 12.18
C ALA A 7 -9.04 -15.40 12.44
N ALA A 8 -9.49 -14.79 13.55
CA ALA A 8 -10.91 -14.61 13.83
C ALA A 8 -11.62 -13.80 12.73
N ARG A 9 -11.02 -12.70 12.26
CA ARG A 9 -11.61 -11.91 11.17
C ARG A 9 -11.72 -12.68 9.85
N PHE A 10 -10.75 -13.54 9.53
CA PHE A 10 -10.81 -14.41 8.35
C PHE A 10 -11.92 -15.47 8.44
N ALA A 11 -12.26 -15.93 9.65
CA ALA A 11 -13.34 -16.90 9.86
C ALA A 11 -14.73 -16.29 9.67
N GLU A 12 -14.88 -14.98 9.93
CA GLU A 12 -16.16 -14.26 9.74
C GLU A 12 -16.44 -13.97 8.26
N ARG A 13 -15.42 -13.54 7.50
CA ARG A 13 -15.53 -13.23 6.08
C ARG A 13 -14.16 -13.11 5.41
N PRO A 14 -14.08 -13.17 4.06
CA PRO A 14 -12.90 -12.74 3.33
C PRO A 14 -12.53 -11.28 3.66
N LEU A 15 -11.22 -11.02 3.76
CA LEU A 15 -10.67 -9.68 3.93
C LEU A 15 -10.18 -9.14 2.58
N LEU A 16 -10.45 -7.86 2.32
CA LEU A 16 -10.04 -7.19 1.09
C LEU A 16 -8.65 -6.57 1.25
N LEU A 17 -7.71 -6.95 0.37
CA LEU A 17 -6.40 -6.30 0.26
C LEU A 17 -6.50 -5.01 -0.55
N ASP A 18 -5.47 -4.17 -0.46
CA ASP A 18 -5.36 -2.96 -1.27
C ASP A 18 -4.95 -3.23 -2.73
N ALA A 19 -5.21 -2.24 -3.57
CA ALA A 19 -4.77 -2.21 -4.96
C ALA A 19 -3.27 -1.85 -5.09
N ALA A 20 -2.74 -2.01 -6.30
CA ALA A 20 -1.32 -1.82 -6.59
C ALA A 20 -0.84 -0.36 -6.37
N LEU A 21 -0.05 -0.14 -5.31
CA LEU A 21 0.53 1.17 -4.99
C LEU A 21 1.40 1.75 -6.13
N GLY A 22 2.32 0.96 -6.69
CA GLY A 22 3.25 1.44 -7.72
C GLY A 22 2.55 1.91 -9.01
N THR A 23 1.49 1.21 -9.41
CA THR A 23 0.67 1.58 -10.58
C THR A 23 -0.06 2.90 -10.33
N GLU A 24 -0.65 3.09 -9.15
CA GLU A 24 -1.31 4.34 -8.76
C GLU A 24 -0.35 5.52 -8.67
N LEU A 25 0.83 5.31 -8.07
CA LEU A 25 1.88 6.30 -7.99
C LEU A 25 2.37 6.72 -9.38
N SER A 26 2.59 5.77 -10.29
CA SER A 26 2.97 6.05 -11.68
C SER A 26 1.92 6.86 -12.41
N ARG A 27 0.63 6.52 -12.23
CA ARG A 27 -0.50 7.28 -12.82
C ARG A 27 -0.54 8.74 -12.34
N ARG A 28 -0.08 9.01 -11.12
CA ARG A 28 -0.04 10.34 -10.50
C ARG A 28 1.27 11.09 -10.76
N GLY A 29 2.14 10.54 -11.61
CA GLY A 29 3.42 11.16 -11.96
C GLY A 29 4.48 11.08 -10.85
N ALA A 30 4.36 10.14 -9.92
CA ALA A 30 5.44 9.86 -8.98
C ALA A 30 6.66 9.28 -9.73
N PRO A 31 7.89 9.47 -9.21
CA PRO A 31 9.09 8.86 -9.78
C PRO A 31 8.97 7.33 -9.79
N ALA A 32 8.70 6.75 -10.96
CA ALA A 32 8.54 5.32 -11.15
C ALA A 32 9.82 4.62 -11.62
N SER A 33 10.95 5.33 -11.62
CA SER A 33 12.20 4.82 -12.16
C SER A 33 12.70 3.60 -11.37
N PRO A 34 12.89 2.43 -12.02
CA PRO A 34 13.56 1.30 -11.41
C PRO A 34 15.00 1.66 -10.98
N PRO A 35 15.58 0.96 -9.99
CA PRO A 35 14.99 -0.14 -9.21
C PRO A 35 14.28 0.31 -7.93
N LEU A 36 14.38 1.59 -7.54
CA LEU A 36 14.01 2.08 -6.21
C LEU A 36 12.68 2.87 -6.18
N TRP A 37 11.78 2.60 -7.10
CA TRP A 37 10.54 3.37 -7.26
C TRP A 37 9.74 3.52 -5.95
N SER A 38 9.67 2.48 -5.12
CA SER A 38 8.87 2.53 -3.87
C SER A 38 9.58 3.32 -2.77
N ALA A 39 10.88 3.11 -2.58
CA ALA A 39 11.68 3.89 -1.62
C ALA A 39 11.74 5.37 -2.00
N ARG A 40 11.91 5.67 -3.29
CA ARG A 40 11.96 7.03 -3.79
C ARG A 40 10.62 7.74 -3.64
N ALA A 41 9.49 7.07 -3.90
CA ALA A 41 8.17 7.65 -3.68
C ALA A 41 7.93 7.98 -2.19
N ILE A 42 8.39 7.15 -1.26
CA ILE A 42 8.30 7.42 0.19
C ILE A 42 9.07 8.68 0.57
N LEU A 43 10.30 8.85 0.04
CA LEU A 43 11.16 9.99 0.38
C LEU A 43 10.76 11.29 -0.33
N GLU A 44 10.43 11.20 -1.62
CA GLU A 44 10.23 12.39 -2.46
C GLU A 44 8.76 12.80 -2.56
N ARG A 45 7.82 11.85 -2.50
CA ARG A 45 6.37 12.07 -2.67
C ARG A 45 5.51 11.32 -1.62
N PRO A 46 5.78 11.50 -0.31
CA PRO A 46 5.01 10.85 0.75
C PRO A 46 3.52 11.24 0.74
N ASP A 47 3.20 12.42 0.21
CA ASP A 47 1.84 12.90 -0.02
C ASP A 47 1.04 11.96 -0.92
N LEU A 48 1.64 11.49 -2.02
CA LEU A 48 0.99 10.58 -2.96
C LEU A 48 0.84 9.17 -2.36
N VAL A 49 1.84 8.69 -1.63
CA VAL A 49 1.77 7.39 -0.94
C VAL A 49 0.60 7.38 0.05
N LEU A 50 0.47 8.44 0.85
CA LEU A 50 -0.61 8.58 1.82
C LEU A 50 -1.99 8.71 1.14
N ALA A 51 -2.07 9.46 0.03
CA ALA A 51 -3.30 9.58 -0.74
C ALA A 51 -3.79 8.23 -1.26
N VAL A 52 -2.90 7.43 -1.88
CA VAL A 52 -3.25 6.10 -2.39
C VAL A 52 -3.73 5.18 -1.26
N HIS A 53 -3.06 5.17 -0.11
CA HIS A 53 -3.50 4.34 1.02
C HIS A 53 -4.85 4.77 1.58
N ARG A 54 -5.10 6.09 1.68
CA ARG A 54 -6.41 6.61 2.11
C ARG A 54 -7.53 6.24 1.15
N GLU A 55 -7.26 6.30 -0.15
CA GLU A 55 -8.24 5.92 -1.16
C GLU A 55 -8.55 4.42 -1.14
N ASN A 56 -7.54 3.56 -0.93
CA ASN A 56 -7.77 2.12 -0.72
C ASN A 56 -8.61 1.86 0.53
N ALA A 57 -8.31 2.52 1.65
CA ALA A 57 -9.13 2.41 2.86
C ALA A 57 -10.57 2.87 2.62
N ALA A 58 -10.77 4.00 1.93
CA ALA A 58 -12.09 4.52 1.59
C ALA A 58 -12.86 3.61 0.60
N ALA A 59 -12.15 2.90 -0.28
CA ALA A 59 -12.72 1.91 -1.18
C ALA A 59 -13.09 0.58 -0.50
N GLY A 60 -12.75 0.41 0.78
CA GLY A 60 -13.15 -0.73 1.60
C GLY A 60 -12.07 -1.78 1.83
N SER A 61 -10.80 -1.49 1.52
CA SER A 61 -9.70 -2.40 1.87
C SER A 61 -9.61 -2.58 3.39
N ASP A 62 -9.59 -3.84 3.83
CA ASP A 62 -9.41 -4.24 5.23
C ASP A 62 -7.93 -4.21 5.64
N VAL A 63 -7.04 -4.40 4.66
CA VAL A 63 -5.61 -4.51 4.85
C VAL A 63 -4.91 -3.63 3.81
N LEU A 64 -3.97 -2.81 4.28
CA LEU A 64 -3.10 -2.02 3.43
C LEU A 64 -1.69 -2.61 3.47
N THR A 65 -1.07 -2.73 2.32
CA THR A 65 0.30 -3.23 2.18
C THR A 65 1.27 -2.07 2.34
N ALA A 66 2.27 -2.18 3.22
CA ALA A 66 3.29 -1.15 3.36
C ALA A 66 4.06 -0.95 2.04
N GLY A 67 4.41 0.30 1.70
CA GLY A 67 5.15 0.68 0.47
C GLY A 67 6.62 0.20 0.39
N THR A 68 6.97 -0.90 1.06
CA THR A 68 8.33 -1.37 1.31
C THR A 68 8.86 -2.40 0.30
N PHE A 69 8.27 -2.49 -0.89
CA PHE A 69 8.66 -3.51 -1.88
C PHE A 69 10.12 -3.37 -2.39
N ARG A 70 10.62 -2.14 -2.54
CA ARG A 70 11.98 -1.81 -2.99
C ARG A 70 12.73 -0.94 -1.98
N THR A 71 12.68 -1.30 -0.71
CA THR A 71 13.38 -0.59 0.39
C THR A 71 14.54 -1.38 0.98
N GLN A 72 15.04 -2.41 0.29
CA GLN A 72 16.20 -3.19 0.71
C GLN A 72 17.50 -2.51 0.23
N PRO A 73 18.61 -2.57 1.02
CA PRO A 73 19.92 -2.07 0.63
C PRO A 73 20.48 -2.67 -0.65
#